data_AF-L9YBW5-F1
#
_entry.id   AF-L9YBW5-F1
#
_cell.length_a   1.000
_cell.length_b   1.000
_cell.length_c   1.000
_cell.angle_alpha   90.00
_cell.angle_beta   90.00
_cell.angle_gamma   90.00
#
_symmetry.space_group_name_H-M   'P 1'
#
loop_
_entity.id
_entity.type
_entity.pdbx_description
1 polymer ?
#
loop_
_entity_poly.entity_id
_entity_poly.type
_entity_poly.pdbx_seq_one_letter_code
_entity_poly.pdbx_strand_id
1 'polypeptide(L)' 'MSDGSHVRFLRTTVVLWILAVVLSAIVAPPDPFTQLLYTVPLLVLAPGLSYLLSYRGGFEYLHSKL' A
#
# COMPACT_ATOMS: atom_id res chain seq x y z
N MET A 1 -14.73 -19.02 8.73
CA MET A 1 -14.60 -17.67 9.32
C MET A 1 -13.25 -17.08 8.92
N SER A 2 -13.01 -16.88 7.61
CA SER A 2 -11.75 -16.39 7.03
C SER A 2 -11.89 -14.96 6.48
N ASP A 3 -13.05 -14.34 6.64
CA ASP A 3 -13.39 -13.04 6.04
C ASP A 3 -12.57 -11.87 6.59
N GLY A 4 -12.18 -11.91 7.87
CA GLY A 4 -11.51 -10.79 8.52
C GLY A 4 -10.14 -10.43 7.93
N SER A 5 -9.33 -11.43 7.56
CA SER A 5 -7.99 -11.19 7.02
C SER A 5 -8.02 -10.69 5.58
N HIS A 6 -8.96 -11.18 4.78
CA HIS A 6 -9.11 -10.79 3.37
C HIS A 6 -9.64 -9.37 3.26
N VAL A 7 -10.63 -8.99 4.07
CA VAL A 7 -11.13 -7.62 4.14
C VAL A 7 -10.04 -6.66 4.63
N ARG A 8 -9.24 -7.06 5.62
CA ARG A 8 -8.10 -6.28 6.12
C ARG A 8 -7.03 -6.08 5.05
N PHE A 9 -6.72 -7.12 4.28
CA PHE A 9 -5.82 -7.06 3.12
C PHE A 9 -6.33 -6.10 2.04
N LEU A 10 -7.57 -6.29 1.57
CA LEU A 10 -8.16 -5.44 0.53
C LEU A 10 -8.17 -3.97 0.95
N ARG A 11 -8.62 -3.69 2.18
CA ARG A 11 -8.63 -2.33 2.73
C ARG A 11 -7.22 -1.73 2.79
N THR A 12 -6.24 -2.48 3.28
CA THR A 12 -4.85 -2.02 3.40
C THR A 12 -4.24 -1.76 2.02
N THR A 13 -4.51 -2.61 1.03
CA THR A 13 -4.04 -2.44 -0.35
C THR A 13 -4.62 -1.16 -0.97
N VAL A 14 -5.93 -0.92 -0.82
CA VAL A 14 -6.58 0.29 -1.34
C VAL A 14 -5.98 1.56 -0.70
N VAL A 15 -5.77 1.55 0.62
CA VAL A 15 -5.13 2.67 1.32
C VAL A 15 -3.71 2.92 0.81
N LEU A 16 -2.92 1.86 0.63
CA LEU A 16 -1.55 1.96 0.09
C LEU A 16 -1.54 2.47 -1.36
N TRP A 17 -2.53 2.10 -2.17
CA TRP A 17 -2.68 2.63 -3.53
C TRP A 17 -3.00 4.12 -3.55
N ILE A 18 -3.91 4.58 -2.69
CA ILE A 18 -4.20 6.02 -2.56
C ILE A 18 -2.92 6.77 -2.14
N LEU A 19 -2.21 6.25 -1.15
CA LEU A 19 -0.92 6.80 -0.72
C LEU A 19 0.11 6.82 -1.85
N ALA A 20 0.19 5.76 -2.65
CA ALA A 20 1.10 5.68 -3.78
C ALA A 20 0.85 6.80 -4.80
N VAL A 21 -0.42 7.05 -5.15
CA VAL A 21 -0.79 8.13 -6.07
C VAL A 21 -0.47 9.50 -5.48
N VAL A 22 -0.78 9.73 -4.20
CA VAL A 22 -0.50 11.01 -3.53
C VAL A 22 1.00 11.27 -3.42
N LEU A 23 1.78 10.28 -2.99
CA LEU A 23 3.24 10.39 -2.90
C LEU A 23 3.87 10.60 -4.26
N SER A 24 3.39 9.88 -5.28
CA SER A 24 3.83 10.08 -6.66
C SER A 24 3.54 11.50 -7.14
N ALA A 25 2.35 12.06 -6.86
CA ALA A 25 2.01 13.43 -7.25
C ALA A 25 2.85 14.51 -6.53
N ILE A 26 3.35 14.23 -5.32
CA ILE A 26 4.22 15.14 -4.57
C ILE A 26 5.66 15.09 -5.08
N VAL A 27 6.15 13.88 -5.39
CA VAL A 27 7.58 13.64 -5.72
C VAL A 27 7.85 13.73 -7.22
N ALA A 28 6.94 13.25 -8.06
CA ALA A 28 7.11 13.29 -9.50
C ALA A 28 6.97 14.73 -10.01
N PRO A 29 7.73 15.10 -11.05
CA PRO A 29 7.45 16.29 -11.83
C PRO A 29 5.98 16.27 -12.32
N PRO A 30 5.36 17.44 -12.56
CA PRO A 30 3.94 17.57 -12.92
C PRO A 30 3.61 17.09 -14.35
N ASP A 31 4.30 16.05 -14.83
CA ASP A 31 4.06 15.42 -16.11
C ASP A 31 3.44 14.01 -15.91
N PRO A 32 2.42 13.64 -16.72
CA PRO A 32 1.66 12.42 -16.51
C PRO A 32 2.48 11.14 -16.74
N PHE A 33 3.51 11.19 -17.58
CA PHE A 33 4.36 10.03 -17.88
C PHE A 33 5.26 9.68 -16.70
N THR A 34 5.95 10.66 -16.12
CA THR A 34 6.76 10.46 -14.93
C THR A 34 5.89 10.10 -13.74
N GLN A 35 4.72 10.71 -13.58
CA GLN A 35 3.79 10.30 -12.53
C GLN A 35 3.39 8.82 -12.66
N LEU A 36 3.16 8.30 -13.87
CA LEU A 36 2.90 6.87 -14.09
C LEU A 36 4.11 6.00 -13.77
N LEU A 37 5.32 6.42 -14.17
CA LEU A 37 6.56 5.69 -13.91
C LEU A 37 6.83 5.50 -12.41
N TYR A 38 6.42 6.45 -11.57
CA TYR A 38 6.53 6.33 -10.10
C TYR A 38 5.33 5.59 -9.50
N THR A 39 4.11 5.85 -10.00
CA THR A 39 2.89 5.26 -9.45
C THR A 39 2.83 3.75 -9.67
N VAL A 40 3.12 3.27 -10.89
CA VAL A 40 3.01 1.84 -11.26
C VAL A 40 3.85 0.93 -10.35
N PRO A 41 5.15 1.16 -10.12
CA PRO A 41 5.93 0.31 -9.22
C PRO A 41 5.40 0.35 -7.78
N LEU A 42 4.95 1.51 -7.28
CA LEU A 42 4.34 1.60 -5.95
C LEU A 42 3.03 0.81 -5.86
N LEU A 43 2.19 0.84 -6.91
CA LEU A 43 0.95 0.05 -6.97
C LEU A 43 1.24 -1.46 -6.97
N VAL A 44 2.34 -1.90 -7.58
CA VAL A 44 2.76 -3.32 -7.56
C VAL A 44 3.33 -3.73 -6.20
N LEU A 45 4.05 -2.83 -5.51
CA LEU A 45 4.61 -3.11 -4.19
C LEU A 45 3.55 -3.10 -3.08
N ALA A 46 2.52 -2.27 -3.21
CA ALA A 46 1.43 -2.14 -2.24
C ALA A 46 0.73 -3.47 -1.84
N PRO A 47 0.32 -4.37 -2.75
CA PRO A 47 -0.24 -5.66 -2.36
C PRO A 47 0.76 -6.55 -1.63
N GLY A 48 2.06 -6.49 -1.97
CA GLY A 48 3.10 -7.22 -1.24
C GLY A 48 3.24 -6.75 0.22
N LEU A 49 3.27 -5.42 0.42
CA LEU A 49 3.25 -4.80 1.75
C LEU A 49 1.97 -5.14 2.51
N SER A 50 0.82 -5.04 1.85
CA SER A 50 -0.49 -5.38 2.43
C SER A 50 -0.57 -6.83 2.87
N TYR A 51 0.01 -7.75 2.08
CA TYR A 51 0.10 -9.16 2.43
C TYR A 51 0.93 -9.36 3.70
N LEU A 52 2.10 -8.70 3.78
CA LEU A 52 2.97 -8.78 4.95
C LEU A 52 2.27 -8.25 6.21
N LEU A 53 1.58 -7.10 6.09
CA LEU A 53 0.85 -6.47 7.19
C LEU A 53 -0.34 -7.30 7.65
N SER A 54 -1.12 -7.85 6.71
CA SER A 54 -2.39 -8.50 7.02
C SER A 54 -2.25 -9.98 7.38
N TYR A 55 -1.23 -10.67 6.87
CA TYR A 55 -1.06 -12.13 7.05
C TYR A 55 0.19 -12.53 7.83
N ARG A 56 1.28 -11.74 7.83
CA ARG A 56 2.50 -12.08 8.60
C ARG A 56 2.59 -11.36 9.95
N GLY A 57 1.47 -10.84 10.46
CA GLY A 57 1.43 -10.19 11.77
C GLY A 57 2.09 -8.80 11.79
N GLY A 58 2.22 -8.14 10.63
CA GLY A 58 2.94 -6.87 10.54
C GLY A 58 2.26 -5.74 11.32
N PHE A 59 0.93 -5.74 11.41
CA PHE A 59 0.21 -4.76 12.24
C PHE A 59 0.43 -4.97 13.74
N GLU A 60 0.52 -6.22 14.19
CA GLU A 60 0.76 -6.59 15.58
C GLU A 60 2.19 -6.18 16.00
N TYR A 61 3.16 -6.33 15.10
CA TYR A 61 4.52 -5.81 15.28
C TYR A 61 4.53 -4.27 15.40
N LEU A 62 3.84 -3.57 14.51
CA LEU A 62 3.75 -2.10 14.56
C LEU A 62 3.10 -1.62 15.86
N HIS A 63 2.03 -2.28 16.31
CA HIS A 63 1.38 -1.96 17.58
C HIS A 63 2.36 -2.12 18.76
N SER A 64 3.17 -3.18 18.81
CA SER A 64 4.11 -3.40 19.92
C SER A 64 5.25 -2.37 20.03
N LYS A 65 5.47 -1.56 18.98
CA LYS A 65 6.55 -0.57 18.91
C LYS A 65 6.09 0.87 19.10
N LEU A 66 4.79 1.14 18.99
CA LEU A 66 4.16 2.44 19.17
C LEU A 66 3.62 2.57 20.60
#